data_AF-B2WGF9-F1
#
_entry.id   AF-B2WGF9-F1
#
_cell.length_a   1.000
_cell.length_b   1.000
_cell.length_c   1.000
_cell.angle_alpha   90.00
_cell.angle_beta   90.00
_cell.angle_gamma   90.00
#
_symmetry.space_group_name_H-M   'P 1'
#
loop_
_entity.id
_entity.type
_entity.pdbx_description
1 polymer ?
#
loop_
_entity_poly.entity_id
_entity_poly.type
_entity_poly.pdbx_seq_one_letter_code
_entity_poly.pdbx_strand_id
1 'polypeptide(L)'
;MASAPLPLLPWDKSSILSSKQSSDSYKSIQKTAVDLFALGYPEYANQLINTLWKYGHGLEFDYAFAEDTLRCIYYAWDATDTIPSFAKNPSLEKILNGPISGEQNEKRQRVVVEGWTDGLPQDMRERILKGSLRDEDLHITTKRLRSLSDDSDLVPKTDYFTLAALVEVAVLAGRDDVAKELVRHEMAERYRQLQEKSGDKYLEEYEFRKWQDRHLGLSQSLRIWKILKDVALGKILQIDEETLKRFVQEGCELMEKRFIHGPDRPHADKSIRQLLQILDQNYVAARKLDPESGRVMNVVGNTAPDTFLRPGVTEAQIEELEKRLAQNPAPNAEDDKPMLPNGKLPEDYKEFLRISNGYFPEGNPDSGLLFSQEEVGTADCTFLCDDSMDLGFSLFPYDYTSIQGIDNIQLGHFDCFTIGIGGDEGTVILIPPTSVKPAIEAFEAAYAGASEENKRIYERGALDLYGGVDELRKLEWLCIKWEHWNTDQETWGGFKAHLEYCVDVAIKERKTEEGKAEKRERERRLRENIGQEDEAKGGKRKRKSSNKGEPNKATKVDAVEG
;
A
#
# COMPACT_ATOMS: atom_id res chain seq x y z
N MET A 1 7.32 6.83 -36.59
CA MET A 1 8.17 6.50 -35.42
C MET A 1 7.22 6.17 -34.28
N ALA A 2 7.42 5.06 -33.57
CA ALA A 2 6.60 4.75 -32.41
C ALA A 2 6.85 5.81 -31.33
N SER A 3 5.80 6.34 -30.70
CA SER A 3 5.94 7.27 -29.58
C SER A 3 6.67 6.58 -28.43
N ALA A 4 7.56 7.30 -27.75
CA ALA A 4 8.21 6.78 -26.56
C ALA A 4 7.14 6.60 -25.45
N PRO A 5 7.09 5.43 -24.77
CA PRO A 5 6.19 5.25 -23.64
C PRO A 5 6.43 6.28 -22.53
N LEU A 6 5.42 6.59 -21.72
CA LEU A 6 5.61 7.50 -20.59
C LEU A 6 6.45 6.83 -19.49
N PRO A 7 7.39 7.54 -18.86
CA PRO A 7 8.15 7.02 -17.71
C PRO A 7 7.35 7.22 -16.41
N LEU A 8 6.06 6.93 -16.47
CA LEU A 8 5.08 7.06 -15.40
C LEU A 8 4.40 5.70 -15.19
N LEU A 9 3.89 5.47 -13.99
CA LEU A 9 3.08 4.28 -13.72
C LEU A 9 1.75 4.38 -14.49
N PRO A 10 1.39 3.38 -15.32
CA PRO A 10 0.07 3.30 -15.94
C PRO A 10 -1.05 3.28 -14.91
N TRP A 11 -2.19 3.89 -15.21
CA TRP A 11 -3.30 4.01 -14.27
C TRP A 11 -3.99 2.69 -13.94
N ASP A 12 -3.93 1.69 -14.83
CA ASP A 12 -4.42 0.33 -14.57
C ASP A 12 -3.57 -0.42 -13.52
N LYS A 13 -2.38 0.12 -13.19
CA LYS A 13 -1.51 -0.38 -12.12
C LYS A 13 -1.55 0.48 -10.86
N SER A 14 -2.32 1.57 -10.87
CA SER A 14 -2.47 2.42 -9.69
C SER A 14 -3.66 1.98 -8.84
N SER A 15 -3.66 2.37 -7.57
CA SER A 15 -4.74 2.10 -6.64
C SER A 15 -5.90 3.11 -6.71
N ILE A 16 -5.91 4.02 -7.70
CA ILE A 16 -6.86 5.15 -7.75
C ILE A 16 -8.31 4.70 -7.68
N LEU A 17 -8.69 3.67 -8.44
CA LEU A 17 -10.07 3.19 -8.43
C LEU A 17 -10.31 2.14 -7.36
N SER A 18 -9.36 1.25 -7.12
CA SER A 18 -9.56 0.05 -6.30
C SER A 18 -9.29 0.26 -4.80
N SER A 19 -8.63 1.34 -4.41
CA SER A 19 -8.32 1.57 -3.00
C SER A 19 -9.60 1.85 -2.21
N LYS A 20 -9.82 1.06 -1.15
CA LYS A 20 -10.89 1.27 -0.18
C LYS A 20 -10.85 2.67 0.41
N GLN A 21 -9.68 3.08 0.90
CA GLN A 21 -9.48 4.44 1.39
C GLN A 21 -9.13 5.36 0.23
N SER A 22 -9.84 6.48 0.15
CA SER A 22 -9.55 7.48 -0.85
C SER A 22 -8.13 8.05 -0.70
N SER A 23 -7.59 8.08 0.51
CA SER A 23 -6.24 8.56 0.86
C SER A 23 -5.12 7.97 0.00
N ASP A 24 -5.17 6.68 -0.28
CA ASP A 24 -4.18 6.03 -1.14
C ASP A 24 -4.33 6.45 -2.61
N SER A 25 -5.55 6.76 -3.04
CA SER A 25 -5.80 7.34 -4.37
C SER A 25 -5.16 8.73 -4.47
N TYR A 26 -5.35 9.59 -3.45
CA TYR A 26 -4.73 10.91 -3.41
C TYR A 26 -3.20 10.82 -3.47
N LYS A 27 -2.59 9.91 -2.68
CA LYS A 27 -1.14 9.67 -2.70
C LYS A 27 -0.64 9.28 -4.10
N SER A 28 -1.36 8.38 -4.78
CA SER A 28 -1.01 7.95 -6.14
C SER A 28 -1.01 9.12 -7.14
N ILE A 29 -2.04 9.97 -7.06
CA ILE A 29 -2.23 11.14 -7.93
C ILE A 29 -1.17 12.20 -7.66
N GLN A 30 -0.94 12.53 -6.38
CA GLN A 30 0.06 13.51 -5.97
C GLN A 30 1.48 13.09 -6.38
N LYS A 31 1.84 11.82 -6.19
CA LYS A 31 3.13 11.28 -6.67
C LYS A 31 3.27 11.38 -8.19
N THR A 32 2.20 11.10 -8.93
CA THR A 32 2.21 11.29 -10.39
C THR A 32 2.35 12.76 -10.78
N ALA A 33 1.73 13.69 -10.04
CA ALA A 33 1.92 15.11 -10.26
C ALA A 33 3.37 15.56 -9.98
N VAL A 34 4.01 15.03 -8.94
CA VAL A 34 5.45 15.24 -8.65
C VAL A 34 6.31 14.78 -9.84
N ASP A 35 5.99 13.63 -10.44
CA ASP A 35 6.70 13.15 -11.63
C ASP A 35 6.53 14.09 -12.82
N LEU A 36 5.31 14.57 -13.06
CA LEU A 36 5.01 15.52 -14.13
C LEU A 36 5.78 16.84 -13.93
N PHE A 37 5.90 17.32 -12.69
CA PHE A 37 6.77 18.47 -12.39
C PHE A 37 8.23 18.18 -12.71
N ALA A 38 8.77 17.03 -12.27
CA ALA A 38 10.15 16.66 -12.53
C ALA A 38 10.45 16.48 -14.02
N LEU A 39 9.47 16.01 -14.80
CA LEU A 39 9.52 15.90 -16.25
C LEU A 39 9.41 17.26 -16.96
N GLY A 40 9.10 18.35 -16.25
CA GLY A 40 8.98 19.70 -16.82
C GLY A 40 7.59 20.02 -17.39
N TYR A 41 6.55 19.39 -16.85
CA TYR A 41 5.16 19.54 -17.28
C TYR A 41 4.25 20.08 -16.16
N PRO A 42 4.51 21.30 -15.64
CA PRO A 42 3.76 21.85 -14.51
C PRO A 42 2.27 22.08 -14.79
N GLU A 43 1.90 22.37 -16.04
CA GLU A 43 0.49 22.55 -16.43
C GLU A 43 -0.32 21.26 -16.26
N TYR A 44 0.22 20.14 -16.72
CA TYR A 44 -0.40 18.82 -16.56
C TYR A 44 -0.41 18.34 -15.11
N ALA A 45 0.68 18.58 -14.36
CA ALA A 45 0.72 18.30 -12.92
C ALA A 45 -0.40 19.06 -12.19
N ASN A 46 -0.56 20.35 -12.50
CA ASN A 46 -1.62 21.17 -11.94
C ASN A 46 -3.01 20.75 -12.37
N GLN A 47 -3.18 20.22 -13.58
CA GLN A 47 -4.47 19.68 -13.99
C GLN A 47 -4.90 18.52 -13.08
N LEU A 48 -3.99 17.60 -12.75
CA LEU A 48 -4.28 16.51 -11.79
C LEU A 48 -4.59 17.08 -10.41
N ILE A 49 -3.76 18.00 -9.90
CA ILE A 49 -3.93 18.59 -8.56
C ILE A 49 -5.24 19.40 -8.45
N ASN A 50 -5.59 20.20 -9.44
CA ASN A 50 -6.85 20.95 -9.46
C ASN A 50 -8.06 20.01 -9.48
N THR A 51 -7.95 18.90 -10.22
CA THR A 51 -9.00 17.87 -10.28
C THR A 51 -9.17 17.19 -8.93
N LEU A 52 -8.05 16.83 -8.30
CA LEU A 52 -7.99 16.27 -6.96
C LEU A 52 -8.64 17.20 -5.93
N TRP A 53 -8.28 18.48 -5.97
CA TRP A 53 -8.89 19.50 -5.10
C TRP A 53 -10.40 19.63 -5.33
N LYS A 54 -10.82 19.69 -6.61
CA LYS A 54 -12.23 19.86 -6.99
C LYS A 54 -13.11 18.71 -6.46
N TYR A 55 -12.71 17.47 -6.72
CA TYR A 55 -13.54 16.29 -6.41
C TYR A 55 -13.27 15.70 -5.03
N GLY A 56 -12.04 15.85 -4.52
CA GLY A 56 -11.70 15.52 -3.13
C GLY A 56 -12.14 16.59 -2.12
N HIS A 57 -12.74 17.69 -2.61
CA HIS A 57 -13.22 18.82 -1.81
C HIS A 57 -12.16 19.47 -0.91
N GLY A 58 -10.88 19.32 -1.27
CA GLY A 58 -9.74 19.85 -0.52
C GLY A 58 -9.40 19.11 0.78
N LEU A 59 -10.19 18.10 1.16
CA LEU A 59 -10.06 17.39 2.44
C LEU A 59 -8.67 16.77 2.68
N GLU A 60 -7.96 16.43 1.60
CA GLU A 60 -6.75 15.61 1.64
C GLU A 60 -5.46 16.32 1.23
N PHE A 61 -5.51 17.62 0.90
CA PHE A 61 -4.27 18.41 0.92
C PHE A 61 -3.80 18.69 2.34
N ASP A 62 -4.73 18.68 3.29
CA ASP A 62 -4.47 19.10 4.66
C ASP A 62 -4.17 17.93 5.63
N TYR A 63 -4.54 16.70 5.26
CA TYR A 63 -4.65 15.58 6.17
C TYR A 63 -3.68 14.43 5.87
N ALA A 64 -2.43 14.62 6.30
CA ALA A 64 -1.49 13.59 6.71
C ALA A 64 -1.07 12.50 5.67
N PHE A 65 0.25 12.38 5.51
CA PHE A 65 0.98 11.28 4.85
C PHE A 65 1.20 11.35 3.33
N ALA A 66 2.07 12.28 2.95
CA ALA A 66 3.43 11.96 2.50
C ALA A 66 4.23 13.27 2.58
N GLU A 67 4.82 13.57 3.74
CA GLU A 67 5.56 14.82 4.00
C GLU A 67 6.52 15.15 2.84
N ASP A 68 7.15 14.12 2.28
CA ASP A 68 8.01 14.20 1.09
C ASP A 68 7.28 14.63 -0.19
N THR A 69 6.12 14.05 -0.50
CA THR A 69 5.38 14.33 -1.76
C THR A 69 4.82 15.74 -1.74
N LEU A 70 4.20 16.15 -0.64
CA LEU A 70 3.66 17.49 -0.48
C LEU A 70 4.78 18.54 -0.57
N ARG A 71 5.91 18.29 0.10
CA ARG A 71 7.12 19.11 0.01
C ARG A 71 7.60 19.25 -1.44
N CYS A 72 7.65 18.15 -2.20
CA CYS A 72 8.01 18.18 -3.61
C CYS A 72 7.07 19.06 -4.43
N ILE A 73 5.74 18.93 -4.25
CA ILE A 73 4.75 19.74 -4.96
C ILE A 73 4.97 21.23 -4.70
N TYR A 74 5.21 21.64 -3.46
CA TYR A 74 5.45 23.06 -3.15
C TYR A 74 6.71 23.59 -3.80
N TYR A 75 7.84 22.89 -3.68
CA TYR A 75 9.09 23.36 -4.28
C TYR A 75 9.04 23.35 -5.80
N ALA A 76 8.31 22.40 -6.38
CA ALA A 76 8.01 22.43 -7.80
C ALA A 76 7.23 23.69 -8.17
N TRP A 77 6.12 23.98 -7.48
CA TRP A 77 5.30 25.17 -7.74
C TRP A 77 6.06 26.49 -7.57
N ASP A 78 6.88 26.62 -6.52
CA ASP A 78 7.73 27.79 -6.29
C ASP A 78 8.74 27.95 -7.43
N ALA A 79 9.41 26.86 -7.81
CA ALA A 79 10.38 26.88 -8.90
C ALA A 79 9.73 27.26 -10.24
N THR A 80 8.52 26.78 -10.50
CA THR A 80 7.81 26.99 -11.78
C THR A 80 6.95 28.24 -11.82
N ASP A 81 6.67 28.89 -10.69
CA ASP A 81 5.69 29.98 -10.53
C ASP A 81 4.28 29.55 -10.99
N THR A 82 3.88 28.33 -10.61
CA THR A 82 2.60 27.74 -11.02
C THR A 82 1.72 27.31 -9.85
N ILE A 83 1.87 27.94 -8.68
CA ILE A 83 1.00 27.66 -7.51
C ILE A 83 -0.48 27.91 -7.90
N PRO A 84 -1.39 26.92 -7.75
CA PRO A 84 -2.81 27.09 -7.99
C PRO A 84 -3.45 28.16 -7.11
N SER A 85 -4.54 28.77 -7.56
CA SER A 85 -5.21 29.84 -6.80
C SER A 85 -5.71 29.39 -5.43
N PHE A 86 -6.25 28.17 -5.33
CA PHE A 86 -6.69 27.60 -4.06
C PHE A 86 -5.52 27.39 -3.08
N ALA A 87 -4.29 27.19 -3.60
CA ALA A 87 -3.08 27.03 -2.81
C ALA A 87 -2.33 28.35 -2.56
N LYS A 88 -2.70 29.43 -3.25
CA LYS A 88 -2.18 30.79 -2.98
C LYS A 88 -2.89 31.43 -1.79
N ASN A 89 -4.13 31.02 -1.51
CA ASN A 89 -4.96 31.56 -0.45
C ASN A 89 -5.91 30.43 0.01
N PRO A 90 -5.56 29.68 1.06
CA PRO A 90 -4.85 30.18 2.24
C PRO A 90 -3.32 30.18 2.12
N SER A 91 -2.62 30.95 2.99
CA SER A 91 -1.15 31.07 3.00
C SER A 91 -0.45 29.70 3.05
N LEU A 92 0.81 29.62 2.60
CA LEU A 92 1.63 28.39 2.68
C LEU A 92 1.57 27.76 4.09
N GLU A 93 1.61 28.59 5.12
CA GLU A 93 1.43 28.17 6.51
C GLU A 93 0.11 27.42 6.70
N LYS A 94 -1.03 27.91 6.21
CA LYS A 94 -2.32 27.23 6.40
C LYS A 94 -2.44 25.88 5.70
N ILE A 95 -1.83 25.68 4.53
CA ILE A 95 -1.86 24.36 3.85
C ILE A 95 -0.90 23.38 4.54
N LEU A 96 0.23 23.87 5.06
CA LEU A 96 1.12 23.08 5.90
C LEU A 96 0.49 22.76 7.27
N ASN A 97 -0.36 23.66 7.76
CA ASN A 97 -0.97 23.60 9.07
C ASN A 97 -2.30 22.81 9.07
N GLY A 98 -2.97 22.64 7.94
CA GLY A 98 -4.26 21.94 7.85
C GLY A 98 -5.27 22.30 8.97
N PRO A 99 -6.30 21.48 9.20
CA PRO A 99 -7.13 21.51 10.40
C PRO A 99 -6.48 20.64 11.48
N ILE A 100 -5.23 20.91 11.85
CA ILE A 100 -4.55 20.14 12.90
C ILE A 100 -4.11 21.09 14.01
N SER A 101 -3.94 20.57 15.23
CA SER A 101 -3.45 21.34 16.37
C SER A 101 -2.16 22.10 16.05
N GLY A 102 -2.01 23.30 16.64
CA GLY A 102 -0.89 24.20 16.38
C GLY A 102 0.50 23.59 16.61
N GLU A 103 0.62 22.59 17.50
CA GLU A 103 1.88 21.89 17.76
C GLU A 103 2.31 20.96 16.62
N GLN A 104 1.37 20.24 15.99
CA GLN A 104 1.66 19.40 14.84
C GLN A 104 2.02 20.24 13.60
N ASN A 105 1.51 21.48 13.55
CA ASN A 105 1.76 22.44 12.49
C ASN A 105 3.19 22.98 12.51
N GLU A 106 3.69 23.35 13.68
CA GLU A 106 5.10 23.72 13.85
C GLU A 106 6.03 22.54 13.51
N LYS A 107 5.65 21.31 13.89
CA LYS A 107 6.41 20.10 13.52
C LYS A 107 6.42 19.89 12.01
N ARG A 108 5.28 20.01 11.33
CA ARG A 108 5.17 19.90 9.87
C ARG A 108 5.97 20.98 9.14
N GLN A 109 5.86 22.23 9.57
CA GLN A 109 6.64 23.32 8.99
C GLN A 109 8.14 23.05 9.12
N ARG A 110 8.58 22.54 10.27
CA ARG A 110 9.97 22.12 10.48
C ARG A 110 10.37 20.98 9.54
N VAL A 111 9.53 19.96 9.36
CA VAL A 111 9.80 18.87 8.40
C VAL A 111 9.87 19.37 6.96
N VAL A 112 8.96 20.25 6.56
CA VAL A 112 8.92 20.76 5.19
C VAL A 112 10.13 21.63 4.90
N VAL A 113 10.48 22.55 5.82
CA VAL A 113 11.55 23.53 5.63
C VAL A 113 12.94 22.96 5.93
N GLU A 114 13.08 22.15 6.97
CA GLU A 114 14.38 21.66 7.49
C GLU A 114 14.60 20.16 7.21
N GLY A 115 13.53 19.40 7.08
CA GLY A 115 13.58 17.93 6.97
C GLY A 115 14.10 17.41 5.63
N TRP A 116 14.48 18.25 4.66
CA TRP A 116 15.14 17.77 3.44
C TRP A 116 16.51 17.16 3.78
N THR A 117 17.15 17.68 4.84
CA THR A 117 18.40 17.15 5.36
C THR A 117 18.24 15.77 6.01
N ASP A 118 17.01 15.40 6.41
CA ASP A 118 16.73 14.11 7.05
C ASP A 118 16.94 12.91 6.13
N GLY A 119 16.83 13.13 4.82
CA GLY A 119 17.12 12.12 3.81
C GLY A 119 18.61 11.89 3.52
N LEU A 120 19.50 12.73 4.07
CA LEU A 120 20.94 12.62 3.83
C LEU A 120 21.62 11.74 4.88
N PRO A 121 22.63 10.94 4.48
CA PRO A 121 23.55 10.29 5.40
C PRO A 121 24.09 11.26 6.45
N GLN A 122 24.21 10.78 7.69
CA GLN A 122 24.56 11.61 8.84
C GLN A 122 25.88 12.37 8.62
N ASP A 123 26.89 11.71 8.03
CA ASP A 123 28.19 12.33 7.76
C ASP A 123 28.11 13.49 6.77
N MET A 124 27.24 13.39 5.76
CA MET A 124 26.99 14.48 4.81
C MET A 124 26.16 15.60 5.42
N ARG A 125 25.13 15.25 6.22
CA ARG A 125 24.31 16.22 6.95
C ARG A 125 25.15 17.11 7.85
N GLU A 126 26.03 16.51 8.65
CA GLU A 126 26.92 17.25 9.54
C GLU A 126 27.86 18.19 8.77
N ARG A 127 28.37 17.75 7.61
CA ARG A 127 29.25 18.58 6.77
C ARG A 127 28.53 19.75 6.13
N ILE A 128 27.30 19.53 5.67
CA ILE A 128 26.40 20.54 5.13
C ILE A 128 26.09 21.59 6.19
N LEU A 129 25.67 21.18 7.38
CA LEU A 129 25.35 22.08 8.49
C LEU A 129 26.57 22.90 8.94
N LYS A 130 27.78 22.34 8.82
CA LYS A 130 29.04 23.04 9.10
C LYS A 130 29.55 23.89 7.94
N GLY A 131 28.88 23.91 6.78
CA GLY A 131 29.34 24.61 5.58
C GLY A 131 30.71 24.12 5.09
N SER A 132 31.01 22.83 5.27
CA SER A 132 32.35 22.24 5.13
C SER A 132 32.45 21.22 3.98
N LEU A 133 31.52 21.27 3.02
CA LEU A 133 31.54 20.39 1.85
C LEU A 133 32.73 20.69 0.95
N ARG A 134 33.37 19.64 0.47
CA ARG A 134 34.51 19.70 -0.47
C ARG A 134 34.25 18.87 -1.72
N ASP A 135 35.07 19.05 -2.75
CA ASP A 135 35.00 18.25 -3.98
C ASP A 135 35.17 16.74 -3.71
N GLU A 136 35.93 16.34 -2.68
CA GLU A 136 36.05 14.92 -2.30
C GLU A 136 34.72 14.34 -1.83
N ASP A 137 33.87 15.13 -1.19
CA ASP A 137 32.56 14.69 -0.72
C ASP A 137 31.64 14.38 -1.90
N LEU A 138 31.73 15.17 -2.98
CA LEU A 138 31.02 14.89 -4.24
C LEU A 138 31.48 13.56 -4.87
N HIS A 139 32.78 13.25 -4.83
CA HIS A 139 33.29 11.98 -5.32
C HIS A 139 32.80 10.79 -4.48
N ILE A 140 32.83 10.91 -3.15
CA ILE A 140 32.35 9.89 -2.21
C ILE A 140 30.86 9.61 -2.44
N THR A 141 30.05 10.65 -2.50
CA THR A 141 28.60 10.55 -2.71
C THR A 141 28.24 9.99 -4.08
N THR A 142 28.96 10.38 -5.14
CA THR A 142 28.81 9.78 -6.47
C THR A 142 29.10 8.27 -6.45
N LYS A 143 30.15 7.85 -5.74
CA LYS A 143 30.48 6.43 -5.58
C LYS A 143 29.35 5.67 -4.84
N ARG A 144 28.80 6.27 -3.77
CA ARG A 144 27.66 5.69 -3.01
C ARG A 144 26.40 5.54 -3.87
N LEU A 145 26.06 6.55 -4.68
CA LEU A 145 24.93 6.48 -5.63
C LEU A 145 25.11 5.31 -6.62
N ARG A 146 26.33 5.11 -7.13
CA ARG A 146 26.62 4.05 -8.11
C ARG A 146 26.72 2.65 -7.51
N SER A 147 26.96 2.52 -6.20
CA SER A 147 26.93 1.22 -5.52
C SER A 147 25.52 0.71 -5.21
N LEU A 148 24.48 1.52 -5.47
CA LEU A 148 23.11 1.10 -5.28
C LEU A 148 22.72 0.03 -6.31
N SER A 149 22.57 -1.22 -5.87
CA SER A 149 22.04 -2.30 -6.69
C SER A 149 20.52 -2.39 -6.58
N ASP A 150 19.83 -2.82 -7.64
CA ASP A 150 18.38 -3.00 -7.66
C ASP A 150 17.85 -3.98 -6.57
N ASP A 151 18.63 -4.97 -6.14
CA ASP A 151 18.22 -5.98 -5.14
C ASP A 151 18.51 -5.59 -3.67
N SER A 152 18.90 -4.34 -3.40
CA SER A 152 19.47 -3.96 -2.10
C SER A 152 18.44 -3.63 -1.01
N ASP A 153 17.27 -4.27 -0.96
CA ASP A 153 16.23 -3.99 0.05
C ASP A 153 16.70 -4.04 1.52
N LEU A 154 17.89 -4.61 1.76
CA LEU A 154 18.55 -4.71 3.06
C LEU A 154 19.58 -3.61 3.37
N VAL A 155 19.87 -2.69 2.44
CA VAL A 155 20.85 -1.61 2.69
C VAL A 155 20.18 -0.50 3.52
N PRO A 156 20.68 -0.19 4.72
CA PRO A 156 20.12 0.87 5.57
C PRO A 156 20.00 2.20 4.82
N LYS A 157 18.94 2.99 5.11
CA LYS A 157 18.74 4.34 4.54
C LYS A 157 19.93 5.27 4.76
N THR A 158 20.73 5.03 5.79
CA THR A 158 21.95 5.78 6.10
C THR A 158 23.09 5.55 5.12
N ASP A 159 23.06 4.43 4.39
CA ASP A 159 24.21 3.92 3.66
C ASP A 159 24.09 4.16 2.15
N TYR A 160 22.92 4.56 1.67
CA TYR A 160 22.69 4.85 0.26
C TYR A 160 22.43 6.34 -0.02
N PHE A 161 22.75 6.74 -1.25
CA PHE A 161 22.56 8.11 -1.73
C PHE A 161 21.53 8.13 -2.85
N THR A 162 20.57 9.04 -2.78
CA THR A 162 19.64 9.29 -3.88
C THR A 162 20.24 10.27 -4.88
N LEU A 163 19.70 10.34 -6.10
CA LEU A 163 20.18 11.29 -7.08
C LEU A 163 19.93 12.74 -6.66
N ALA A 164 18.78 13.05 -6.06
CA ALA A 164 18.48 14.40 -5.60
C ALA A 164 19.42 14.84 -4.46
N ALA A 165 19.74 13.95 -3.52
CA ALA A 165 20.76 14.23 -2.52
C ALA A 165 22.11 14.60 -3.15
N LEU A 166 22.51 13.90 -4.23
CA LEU A 166 23.77 14.20 -4.94
C LEU A 166 23.74 15.56 -5.61
N VAL A 167 22.61 15.91 -6.22
CA VAL A 167 22.37 17.24 -6.79
C VAL A 167 22.50 18.31 -5.72
N GLU A 168 21.90 18.10 -4.54
CA GLU A 168 21.96 19.05 -3.43
C GLU A 168 23.40 19.28 -2.94
N VAL A 169 24.18 18.20 -2.77
CA VAL A 169 25.61 18.28 -2.40
C VAL A 169 26.40 19.04 -3.47
N ALA A 170 26.17 18.76 -4.75
CA ALA A 170 26.85 19.46 -5.84
C ALA A 170 26.57 20.97 -5.82
N VAL A 171 25.31 21.37 -5.64
CA VAL A 171 24.95 22.80 -5.58
C VAL A 171 25.57 23.46 -4.34
N LEU A 172 25.52 22.82 -3.17
CA LEU A 172 26.11 23.37 -1.95
C LEU A 172 27.64 23.46 -1.99
N ALA A 173 28.30 22.61 -2.78
CA ALA A 173 29.73 22.71 -3.06
C ALA A 173 30.08 23.77 -4.13
N GLY A 174 29.10 24.52 -4.65
CA GLY A 174 29.30 25.52 -5.70
C GLY A 174 29.53 24.91 -7.09
N ARG A 175 29.05 23.69 -7.32
CA ARG A 175 29.20 22.91 -8.55
C ARG A 175 27.88 22.78 -9.32
N ASP A 176 27.24 23.91 -9.60
CA ASP A 176 25.96 23.99 -10.32
C ASP A 176 26.00 23.34 -11.72
N ASP A 177 27.17 23.38 -12.37
CA ASP A 177 27.42 22.71 -13.65
C ASP A 177 27.26 21.19 -13.53
N VAL A 178 27.86 20.60 -12.48
CA VAL A 178 27.77 19.17 -12.19
C VAL A 178 26.34 18.80 -11.81
N ALA A 179 25.67 19.61 -10.99
CA ALA A 179 24.29 19.41 -10.60
C ALA A 179 23.35 19.35 -11.83
N LYS A 180 23.52 20.26 -12.78
CA LYS A 180 22.77 20.27 -14.05
C LYS A 180 23.05 19.04 -14.90
N GLU A 181 24.32 18.60 -14.94
CA GLU A 181 24.71 17.42 -15.72
C GLU A 181 24.14 16.12 -15.13
N LEU A 182 24.14 15.99 -13.80
CA LEU A 182 23.50 14.88 -13.10
C LEU A 182 22.01 14.79 -13.45
N VAL A 183 21.29 15.91 -13.45
CA VAL A 183 19.88 15.92 -13.85
C VAL A 183 19.71 15.61 -15.35
N ARG A 184 20.56 16.14 -16.23
CA ARG A 184 20.45 15.89 -17.67
C ARG A 184 20.68 14.42 -18.03
N HIS A 185 21.65 13.76 -17.39
CA HIS A 185 22.08 12.42 -17.79
C HIS A 185 21.59 11.34 -16.84
N GLU A 186 21.93 11.42 -15.56
CA GLU A 186 21.62 10.37 -14.59
C GLU A 186 20.11 10.32 -14.30
N MET A 187 19.43 11.47 -14.14
CA MET A 187 17.97 11.49 -13.91
C MET A 187 17.23 10.94 -15.14
N ALA A 188 17.61 11.38 -16.34
CA ALA A 188 17.04 10.87 -17.58
C ALA A 188 17.19 9.34 -17.68
N GLU A 189 18.36 8.81 -17.33
CA GLU A 189 18.59 7.38 -17.32
C GLU A 189 17.70 6.64 -16.30
N ARG A 190 17.51 7.20 -15.10
CA ARG A 190 16.58 6.63 -14.12
C ARG A 190 15.13 6.64 -14.59
N TYR A 191 14.67 7.69 -15.28
CA TYR A 191 13.32 7.69 -15.86
C TYR A 191 13.18 6.69 -17.03
N ARG A 192 14.23 6.42 -17.81
CA ARG A 192 14.21 5.31 -18.79
C ARG A 192 14.09 3.96 -18.09
N GLN A 193 14.81 3.75 -16.98
CA GLN A 193 14.67 2.53 -16.18
C GLN A 193 13.25 2.40 -15.59
N LEU A 194 12.62 3.50 -15.17
CA LEU A 194 11.21 3.50 -14.75
C LEU A 194 10.28 3.07 -15.89
N GLN A 195 10.51 3.57 -17.09
CA GLN A 195 9.74 3.22 -18.29
C GLN A 195 9.86 1.73 -18.64
N GLU A 196 11.06 1.14 -18.47
CA GLU A 196 11.25 -0.30 -18.65
C GLU A 196 10.51 -1.10 -17.56
N LYS A 197 10.61 -0.65 -16.31
CA LYS A 197 9.93 -1.28 -15.16
C LYS A 197 8.42 -1.18 -15.25
N SER A 198 7.86 -0.08 -15.75
CA SER A 198 6.41 0.05 -15.92
C SER A 198 5.83 -0.96 -16.92
N GLY A 199 6.66 -1.56 -17.79
CA GLY A 199 6.30 -2.67 -18.65
C GLY A 199 6.15 -4.02 -17.94
N ASP A 200 6.67 -4.17 -16.72
CA ASP A 200 6.54 -5.42 -15.95
C ASP A 200 5.10 -5.57 -15.43
N LYS A 201 4.38 -6.57 -15.96
CA LYS A 201 2.97 -6.86 -15.62
C LYS A 201 2.77 -7.25 -14.15
N TYR A 202 3.83 -7.67 -13.44
CA TYR A 202 3.76 -8.04 -12.03
C TYR A 202 4.23 -6.94 -11.08
N LEU A 203 4.83 -5.87 -11.61
CA LEU A 203 5.26 -4.75 -10.78
C LEU A 203 4.03 -3.99 -10.25
N GLU A 204 3.93 -3.96 -8.93
CA GLU A 204 2.86 -3.26 -8.22
C GLU A 204 3.24 -1.78 -7.99
N GLU A 205 2.23 -0.92 -7.80
CA GLU A 205 2.45 0.51 -7.52
C GLU A 205 3.44 0.73 -6.37
N TYR A 206 3.28 0.01 -5.26
CA TYR A 206 4.16 0.13 -4.10
C TYR A 206 5.62 -0.12 -4.45
N GLU A 207 5.91 -1.16 -5.23
CA GLU A 207 7.27 -1.50 -5.63
C GLU A 207 7.84 -0.49 -6.62
N PHE A 208 7.02 -0.01 -7.57
CA PHE A 208 7.40 1.05 -8.50
C PHE A 208 7.77 2.34 -7.75
N ARG A 209 6.92 2.78 -6.81
CA ARG A 209 7.15 3.99 -6.00
C ARG A 209 8.32 3.82 -5.04
N LYS A 210 8.46 2.66 -4.39
CA LYS A 210 9.61 2.35 -3.53
C LYS A 210 10.92 2.43 -4.31
N TRP A 211 10.97 1.86 -5.52
CA TRP A 211 12.15 1.97 -6.38
C TRP A 211 12.44 3.44 -6.72
N GLN A 212 11.40 4.19 -7.09
CA GLN A 212 11.53 5.60 -7.46
C GLN A 212 12.06 6.45 -6.30
N ASP A 213 11.48 6.33 -5.12
CA ASP A 213 11.90 7.07 -3.91
C ASP A 213 13.36 6.77 -3.56
N ARG A 214 13.78 5.52 -3.73
CA ARG A 214 15.13 5.06 -3.46
C ARG A 214 16.18 5.61 -4.43
N HIS A 215 15.84 5.74 -5.71
CA HIS A 215 16.79 6.13 -6.75
C HIS A 215 16.78 7.64 -7.01
N LEU A 216 15.61 8.27 -6.96
CA LEU A 216 15.44 9.69 -7.25
C LEU A 216 15.52 10.54 -5.99
N GLY A 217 14.73 10.19 -4.96
CA GLY A 217 14.70 10.89 -3.67
C GLY A 217 14.38 12.39 -3.78
N LEU A 218 13.48 12.80 -4.68
CA LEU A 218 13.26 14.20 -5.06
C LEU A 218 13.01 15.17 -3.89
N SER A 219 12.52 14.67 -2.76
CA SER A 219 12.29 15.45 -1.55
C SER A 219 13.58 15.86 -0.81
N GLN A 220 14.72 15.25 -1.15
CA GLN A 220 16.02 15.45 -0.50
C GLN A 220 16.83 16.62 -1.08
N SER A 221 16.29 17.36 -2.05
CA SER A 221 16.91 18.57 -2.59
C SER A 221 15.89 19.67 -2.80
N LEU A 222 16.14 20.83 -2.19
CA LEU A 222 15.34 22.03 -2.42
C LEU A 222 15.63 22.65 -3.79
N ARG A 223 16.90 22.56 -4.21
CA ARG A 223 17.40 23.28 -5.38
C ARG A 223 17.22 22.51 -6.68
N ILE A 224 16.96 21.21 -6.62
CA ILE A 224 16.74 20.37 -7.80
C ILE A 224 15.58 20.86 -8.66
N TRP A 225 14.51 21.39 -8.07
CA TRP A 225 13.32 21.84 -8.80
C TRP A 225 13.60 22.99 -9.77
N LYS A 226 14.49 23.92 -9.39
CA LYS A 226 14.96 24.98 -10.28
C LYS A 226 15.77 24.42 -11.45
N ILE A 227 16.59 23.40 -11.19
CA ILE A 227 17.38 22.71 -12.22
C ILE A 227 16.46 21.92 -13.16
N LEU A 228 15.49 21.17 -12.64
CA LEU A 228 14.54 20.38 -13.44
C LEU A 228 13.72 21.27 -14.37
N LYS A 229 13.26 22.44 -13.89
CA LYS A 229 12.62 23.47 -14.73
C LYS A 229 13.50 23.87 -15.91
N ASP A 230 14.78 24.15 -15.67
CA ASP A 230 15.71 24.59 -16.72
C ASP A 230 16.07 23.47 -17.71
N VAL A 231 16.22 22.24 -17.22
CA VAL A 231 16.65 21.08 -18.01
C VAL A 231 15.53 20.57 -18.93
N ALA A 232 14.26 20.73 -18.53
CA ALA A 232 13.09 20.25 -19.28
C ALA A 232 13.20 18.75 -19.63
N LEU A 233 13.30 17.92 -18.60
CA LEU A 233 13.64 16.49 -18.70
C LEU A 233 12.77 15.70 -19.69
N GLY A 234 11.48 16.00 -19.78
CA GLY A 234 10.56 15.37 -20.73
C GLY A 234 10.96 15.52 -22.19
N LYS A 235 11.60 16.65 -22.55
CA LYS A 235 12.15 16.87 -23.90
C LYS A 235 13.35 15.97 -24.19
N ILE A 236 14.22 15.75 -23.19
CA ILE A 236 15.36 14.83 -23.30
C ILE A 236 14.89 13.38 -23.48
N LEU A 237 13.79 13.03 -22.81
CA LEU A 237 13.16 11.72 -22.90
C LEU A 237 12.27 11.56 -24.13
N GLN A 238 12.08 12.62 -24.93
CA GLN A 238 11.23 12.63 -26.13
C GLN A 238 9.80 12.16 -25.82
N ILE A 239 9.25 12.61 -24.69
CA ILE A 239 7.88 12.31 -24.31
C ILE A 239 6.91 12.91 -25.33
N ASP A 240 6.02 12.08 -25.85
CA ASP A 240 4.95 12.50 -26.74
C ASP A 240 3.86 13.26 -25.97
N GLU A 241 3.73 14.56 -26.22
CA GLU A 241 2.82 15.45 -25.47
C GLU A 241 1.34 15.07 -25.66
N GLU A 242 0.94 14.53 -26.81
CA GLU A 242 -0.44 14.06 -27.03
C GLU A 242 -0.74 12.79 -26.22
N THR A 243 0.22 11.87 -26.11
CA THR A 243 0.11 10.71 -25.22
C THR A 243 0.08 11.15 -23.76
N LEU A 244 0.91 12.11 -23.36
CA LEU A 244 0.90 12.69 -22.02
C LEU A 244 -0.44 13.34 -21.68
N LYS A 245 -0.99 14.14 -22.60
CA LYS A 245 -2.29 14.80 -22.44
C LYS A 245 -3.41 13.78 -22.24
N ARG A 246 -3.43 12.70 -23.04
CA ARG A 246 -4.42 11.61 -22.88
C ARG A 246 -4.28 10.92 -21.53
N PHE A 247 -3.05 10.63 -21.11
CA PHE A 247 -2.78 10.04 -19.80
C PHE A 247 -3.30 10.94 -18.67
N VAL A 248 -3.05 12.25 -18.72
CA VAL A 248 -3.53 13.19 -17.69
C VAL A 248 -5.06 13.28 -17.69
N GLN A 249 -5.68 13.34 -18.87
CA GLN A 249 -7.12 13.38 -19.02
C GLN A 249 -7.79 12.12 -18.46
N GLU A 250 -7.24 10.94 -18.77
CA GLU A 250 -7.69 9.67 -18.20
C GLU A 250 -7.58 9.70 -16.66
N GLY A 251 -6.45 10.14 -16.12
CA GLY A 251 -6.27 10.29 -14.67
C GLY A 251 -7.34 11.19 -14.04
N CYS A 252 -7.69 12.30 -14.70
CA CYS A 252 -8.77 13.20 -14.26
C CYS A 252 -10.15 12.52 -14.25
N GLU A 253 -10.45 11.72 -15.27
CA GLU A 253 -11.72 10.98 -15.37
C GLU A 253 -11.81 9.88 -14.30
N LEU A 254 -10.69 9.18 -14.04
CA LEU A 254 -10.60 8.18 -12.97
C LEU A 254 -10.79 8.80 -11.58
N MET A 255 -10.22 9.98 -11.35
CA MET A 255 -10.44 10.75 -10.12
C MET A 255 -11.90 11.11 -9.93
N GLU A 256 -12.51 11.71 -10.96
CA GLU A 256 -13.92 12.07 -10.91
C GLU A 256 -14.78 10.84 -10.58
N LYS A 257 -14.53 9.71 -11.26
CA LYS A 257 -15.21 8.46 -10.98
C LYS A 257 -15.02 8.02 -9.52
N ARG A 258 -13.78 7.93 -9.03
CA ARG A 258 -13.46 7.48 -7.66
C ARG A 258 -14.10 8.35 -6.59
N PHE A 259 -14.04 9.67 -6.77
CA PHE A 259 -14.42 10.61 -5.73
C PHE A 259 -15.92 10.89 -5.70
N ILE A 260 -16.64 10.64 -6.80
CA ILE A 260 -18.10 10.74 -6.87
C ILE A 260 -18.77 9.40 -6.52
N HIS A 261 -18.24 8.28 -7.02
CA HIS A 261 -18.90 6.97 -6.94
C HIS A 261 -18.31 6.03 -5.89
N GLY A 262 -17.21 6.40 -5.26
CA GLY A 262 -16.52 5.55 -4.30
C GLY A 262 -15.55 4.56 -4.97
N PRO A 263 -14.96 3.65 -4.19
CA PRO A 263 -14.05 2.65 -4.72
C PRO A 263 -14.75 1.73 -5.71
N ASP A 264 -14.07 1.36 -6.78
CA ASP A 264 -14.53 0.34 -7.70
C ASP A 264 -14.62 -0.99 -6.95
N ARG A 265 -15.80 -1.62 -7.03
CA ARG A 265 -16.07 -2.94 -6.47
C ARG A 265 -16.29 -3.93 -7.61
N PRO A 266 -15.23 -4.47 -8.23
CA PRO A 266 -15.32 -5.33 -9.42
C PRO A 266 -16.04 -6.66 -9.15
N HIS A 267 -16.41 -6.91 -7.90
CA HIS A 267 -17.00 -8.15 -7.42
C HIS A 267 -18.38 -7.94 -6.77
N ALA A 268 -18.90 -6.71 -6.75
CA ALA A 268 -20.20 -6.39 -6.13
C ALA A 268 -21.38 -7.15 -6.78
N ASP A 269 -21.31 -7.40 -8.09
CA ASP A 269 -22.34 -8.12 -8.87
C ASP A 269 -22.29 -9.64 -8.68
N LYS A 270 -21.25 -10.16 -8.01
CA LYS A 270 -21.06 -11.61 -7.84
C LYS A 270 -21.89 -12.14 -6.67
N SER A 271 -22.39 -13.35 -6.84
CA SER A 271 -22.97 -14.17 -5.76
C SER A 271 -21.89 -14.68 -4.81
N ILE A 272 -22.27 -15.08 -3.59
CA ILE A 272 -21.33 -15.68 -2.62
C ILE A 272 -20.63 -16.90 -3.21
N ARG A 273 -21.36 -17.74 -3.97
CA ARG A 273 -20.79 -18.88 -4.69
C ARG A 273 -19.68 -18.47 -5.66
N GLN A 274 -19.90 -17.43 -6.47
CA GLN A 274 -18.91 -16.96 -7.43
C GLN A 274 -17.70 -16.35 -6.73
N LEU A 275 -17.90 -15.60 -5.64
CA LEU A 275 -16.80 -15.07 -4.83
C LEU A 275 -15.91 -16.19 -4.29
N LEU A 276 -16.51 -17.21 -3.67
CA LEU A 276 -15.79 -18.37 -3.13
C LEU A 276 -15.04 -19.15 -4.21
N GLN A 277 -15.63 -19.32 -5.39
CA GLN A 277 -14.96 -19.97 -6.52
C GLN A 277 -13.72 -19.19 -6.97
N ILE A 278 -13.81 -17.87 -7.09
CA ILE A 278 -12.67 -17.04 -7.49
C ILE A 278 -11.58 -17.09 -6.41
N LEU A 279 -11.97 -16.94 -5.14
CA LEU A 279 -11.05 -16.99 -4.02
C LEU A 279 -10.28 -18.31 -3.99
N ASP A 280 -10.98 -19.43 -4.03
CA ASP A 280 -10.40 -20.77 -3.98
C ASP A 280 -9.46 -21.04 -5.16
N GLN A 281 -9.91 -20.74 -6.39
CA GLN A 281 -9.10 -20.93 -7.59
C GLN A 281 -7.80 -20.13 -7.57
N ASN A 282 -7.81 -18.91 -7.02
CA ASN A 282 -6.61 -18.09 -6.96
C ASN A 282 -5.63 -18.57 -5.88
N TYR A 283 -6.10 -18.96 -4.69
CA TYR A 283 -5.22 -19.57 -3.68
C TYR A 283 -4.64 -20.90 -4.16
N VAL A 284 -5.44 -21.79 -4.75
CA VAL A 284 -4.95 -23.06 -5.33
C VAL A 284 -3.91 -22.80 -6.41
N ALA A 285 -4.14 -21.82 -7.30
CA ALA A 285 -3.18 -21.47 -8.34
C ALA A 285 -1.87 -20.92 -7.75
N ALA A 286 -1.93 -20.06 -6.74
CA ALA A 286 -0.76 -19.53 -6.05
C ALA A 286 0.08 -20.65 -5.41
N ARG A 287 -0.56 -21.56 -4.67
CA ARG A 287 0.13 -22.66 -3.97
C ARG A 287 0.67 -23.74 -4.90
N LYS A 288 0.16 -23.84 -6.12
CA LYS A 288 0.77 -24.68 -7.17
C LYS A 288 2.11 -24.13 -7.67
N LEU A 289 2.32 -22.81 -7.57
CA LEU A 289 3.60 -22.17 -7.93
C LEU A 289 4.61 -22.28 -6.79
N ASP A 290 4.14 -22.11 -5.55
CA ASP A 290 4.97 -22.19 -4.36
C ASP A 290 4.09 -22.60 -3.14
N PRO A 291 4.11 -23.88 -2.70
CA PRO A 291 3.22 -24.38 -1.66
C PRO A 291 3.43 -23.76 -0.28
N GLU A 292 4.66 -23.37 0.03
CA GLU A 292 5.06 -22.80 1.32
C GLU A 292 5.01 -21.26 1.32
N SER A 293 4.88 -20.63 0.16
CA SER A 293 4.75 -19.18 0.10
C SER A 293 3.38 -18.74 0.54
N GLY A 294 3.27 -17.44 0.79
CA GLY A 294 2.02 -16.76 1.04
C GLY A 294 1.83 -16.30 2.47
N ARG A 295 0.89 -15.38 2.65
CA ARG A 295 0.52 -14.89 3.98
C ARG A 295 -0.64 -15.68 4.56
N VAL A 296 -1.44 -16.29 3.70
CA VAL A 296 -2.74 -16.87 4.04
C VAL A 296 -2.92 -18.22 3.34
N MET A 297 -3.56 -19.21 3.96
CA MET A 297 -3.73 -20.55 3.37
C MET A 297 -2.40 -21.20 2.94
N ASN A 298 -1.39 -21.14 3.81
CA ASN A 298 -0.12 -21.81 3.56
C ASN A 298 -0.30 -23.32 3.71
N VAL A 299 0.35 -24.09 2.84
CA VAL A 299 0.22 -25.56 2.84
C VAL A 299 1.40 -26.16 3.56
N VAL A 300 1.16 -26.98 4.59
CA VAL A 300 2.23 -27.77 5.21
C VAL A 300 2.50 -29.00 4.36
N GLY A 301 3.65 -28.99 3.68
CA GLY A 301 4.10 -30.06 2.80
C GLY A 301 4.14 -29.65 1.33
N ASN A 302 4.47 -30.61 0.46
CA ASN A 302 4.86 -30.31 -0.93
C ASN A 302 3.70 -30.36 -1.95
N THR A 303 2.44 -30.54 -1.50
CA THR A 303 1.31 -30.77 -2.41
C THR A 303 0.18 -29.81 -2.11
N ALA A 304 -0.06 -28.86 -3.01
CA ALA A 304 -1.21 -27.96 -2.92
C ALA A 304 -2.53 -28.76 -2.99
N PRO A 305 -3.53 -28.43 -2.16
CA PRO A 305 -4.83 -29.09 -2.20
C PRO A 305 -5.59 -28.72 -3.48
N ASP A 306 -6.59 -29.54 -3.83
CA ASP A 306 -7.49 -29.25 -4.94
C ASP A 306 -8.48 -28.12 -4.63
N THR A 307 -8.77 -27.90 -3.34
CA THR A 307 -9.59 -26.81 -2.83
C THR A 307 -9.23 -26.50 -1.37
N PHE A 308 -9.32 -25.23 -0.99
CA PHE A 308 -9.24 -24.75 0.39
C PHE A 308 -10.60 -24.64 1.05
N LEU A 309 -11.71 -24.84 0.33
CA LEU A 309 -13.06 -24.73 0.87
C LEU A 309 -13.50 -26.02 1.57
N ARG A 310 -13.96 -25.91 2.83
CA ARG A 310 -14.61 -27.04 3.51
C ARG A 310 -15.99 -27.29 2.92
N PRO A 311 -16.52 -28.52 2.95
CA PRO A 311 -17.91 -28.78 2.58
C PRO A 311 -18.87 -27.89 3.38
N GLY A 312 -19.87 -27.31 2.71
CA GLY A 312 -20.92 -26.52 3.36
C GLY A 312 -21.74 -27.32 4.38
N VAL A 313 -22.45 -26.58 5.23
CA VAL A 313 -23.31 -27.14 6.27
C VAL A 313 -24.78 -27.19 5.86
N THR A 314 -25.55 -28.02 6.56
CA THR A 314 -27.00 -28.16 6.39
C THR A 314 -27.77 -27.03 7.08
N GLU A 315 -29.03 -26.77 6.67
CA GLU A 315 -29.89 -25.79 7.35
C GLU A 315 -30.03 -26.10 8.85
N ALA A 316 -30.11 -27.37 9.25
CA ALA A 316 -30.21 -27.75 10.65
C ALA A 316 -28.97 -27.34 11.47
N GLN A 317 -27.77 -27.36 10.87
CA GLN A 317 -26.54 -26.89 11.52
C GLN A 317 -26.50 -25.35 11.59
N ILE A 318 -27.05 -24.66 10.60
CA ILE A 318 -27.19 -23.20 10.62
C ILE A 318 -28.20 -22.78 11.70
N GLU A 319 -29.34 -23.46 11.79
CA GLU A 319 -30.34 -23.22 12.85
C GLU A 319 -29.77 -23.49 14.24
N GLU A 320 -28.98 -24.55 14.40
CA GLU A 320 -28.29 -24.83 15.67
C GLU A 320 -27.23 -23.77 15.98
N LEU A 321 -26.53 -23.22 14.98
CA LEU A 321 -25.62 -22.08 15.17
C LEU A 321 -26.39 -20.84 15.67
N GLU A 322 -27.47 -20.48 14.98
CA GLU A 322 -28.32 -19.34 15.35
C GLU A 322 -28.82 -19.48 16.78
N LYS A 323 -29.31 -20.67 17.13
CA LYS A 323 -29.77 -20.99 18.48
C LYS A 323 -28.63 -20.91 19.50
N ARG A 324 -27.47 -21.46 19.19
CA ARG A 324 -26.29 -21.42 20.05
C ARG A 324 -25.87 -19.97 20.35
N LEU A 325 -25.74 -19.12 19.34
CA LEU A 325 -25.36 -17.71 19.51
C LEU A 325 -26.46 -16.88 20.20
N ALA A 326 -27.73 -17.28 20.08
CA ALA A 326 -28.85 -16.63 20.76
C ALA A 326 -29.03 -17.08 22.22
N GLN A 327 -28.43 -18.21 22.62
CA GLN A 327 -28.61 -18.81 23.95
C GLN A 327 -27.35 -18.73 24.81
N ASN A 328 -26.17 -18.86 24.20
CA ASN A 328 -24.91 -18.92 24.93
C ASN A 328 -24.31 -17.52 25.08
N PRO A 329 -23.96 -17.12 26.32
CA PRO A 329 -23.00 -16.05 26.51
C PRO A 329 -21.63 -16.49 25.98
N ALA A 330 -20.78 -15.53 25.62
CA ALA A 330 -19.40 -15.82 25.24
C ALA A 330 -18.72 -16.66 26.34
N PRO A 331 -17.76 -17.56 26.03
CA PRO A 331 -17.24 -18.57 26.96
C PRO A 331 -16.74 -18.07 28.33
N ASN A 332 -16.54 -16.76 28.52
CA ASN A 332 -16.11 -16.12 29.76
C ASN A 332 -16.87 -14.82 30.09
N ALA A 333 -18.03 -14.54 29.47
CA ALA A 333 -18.75 -13.30 29.74
C ALA A 333 -19.30 -13.30 31.18
N GLU A 334 -19.00 -12.24 31.94
CA GLU A 334 -19.59 -12.03 33.28
C GLU A 334 -21.11 -11.79 33.20
N ASP A 335 -21.59 -11.33 32.04
CA ASP A 335 -23.00 -11.13 31.73
C ASP A 335 -23.54 -12.29 30.85
N ASP A 336 -24.65 -12.93 31.25
CA ASP A 336 -25.39 -13.95 30.50
C ASP A 336 -26.09 -13.40 29.22
N LYS A 337 -25.45 -12.48 28.49
CA LYS A 337 -26.03 -11.82 27.30
C LYS A 337 -25.78 -12.65 26.04
N PRO A 338 -26.77 -12.75 25.13
CA PRO A 338 -26.63 -13.48 23.88
C PRO A 338 -25.73 -12.72 22.89
N MET A 339 -24.83 -13.44 22.22
CA MET A 339 -23.99 -12.89 21.15
C MET A 339 -24.80 -12.51 19.89
N LEU A 340 -25.97 -13.14 19.72
CA LEU A 340 -26.90 -12.88 18.61
C LEU A 340 -28.31 -12.60 19.14
N PRO A 341 -28.60 -11.37 19.61
CA PRO A 341 -29.88 -11.05 20.26
C PRO A 341 -31.12 -11.26 19.37
N ASN A 342 -30.97 -11.06 18.06
CA ASN A 342 -32.06 -11.24 17.09
C ASN A 342 -32.26 -12.70 16.66
N GLY A 343 -31.38 -13.62 17.08
CA GLY A 343 -31.44 -15.05 16.76
C GLY A 343 -31.39 -15.40 15.27
N LYS A 344 -30.93 -14.48 14.40
CA LYS A 344 -30.86 -14.67 12.95
C LYS A 344 -29.54 -14.18 12.39
N LEU A 345 -28.84 -15.05 11.67
CA LEU A 345 -27.61 -14.70 10.95
C LEU A 345 -27.95 -13.91 9.67
N PRO A 346 -27.02 -13.08 9.17
CA PRO A 346 -27.23 -12.38 7.91
C PRO A 346 -27.30 -13.38 6.74
N GLU A 347 -28.13 -13.09 5.75
CA GLU A 347 -28.47 -14.06 4.69
C GLU A 347 -27.26 -14.40 3.80
N ASP A 348 -26.38 -13.44 3.56
CA ASP A 348 -25.14 -13.65 2.81
C ASP A 348 -24.17 -14.59 3.55
N TYR A 349 -24.08 -14.50 4.87
CA TYR A 349 -23.29 -15.42 5.69
C TYR A 349 -23.91 -16.82 5.76
N LYS A 350 -25.24 -16.93 5.80
CA LYS A 350 -25.91 -18.24 5.69
C LYS A 350 -25.69 -18.87 4.31
N GLU A 351 -25.75 -18.07 3.24
CA GLU A 351 -25.40 -18.53 1.89
C GLU A 351 -23.94 -19.04 1.85
N PHE A 352 -23.01 -18.32 2.48
CA PHE A 352 -21.63 -18.78 2.64
C PHE A 352 -21.57 -20.14 3.34
N LEU A 353 -22.21 -20.29 4.50
CA LEU A 353 -22.21 -21.54 5.27
C LEU A 353 -22.79 -22.73 4.49
N ARG A 354 -23.83 -22.51 3.68
CA ARG A 354 -24.41 -23.54 2.80
C ARG A 354 -23.43 -24.01 1.73
N ILE A 355 -22.51 -23.15 1.30
CA ILE A 355 -21.53 -23.44 0.25
C ILE A 355 -20.23 -23.97 0.84
N SER A 356 -19.76 -23.37 1.95
CA SER A 356 -18.50 -23.67 2.60
C SER A 356 -18.59 -23.50 4.11
N ASN A 357 -18.04 -24.45 4.86
CA ASN A 357 -17.97 -24.38 6.32
C ASN A 357 -16.64 -23.80 6.81
N GLY A 358 -16.23 -22.66 6.27
CA GLY A 358 -14.87 -22.12 6.47
C GLY A 358 -13.83 -22.77 5.54
N TYR A 359 -12.54 -22.61 5.88
CA TYR A 359 -11.42 -23.04 5.05
C TYR A 359 -10.59 -24.18 5.68
N PHE A 360 -9.94 -25.02 4.88
CA PHE A 360 -9.02 -26.07 5.35
C PHE A 360 -7.73 -25.47 5.91
N PRO A 361 -7.40 -25.71 7.19
CA PRO A 361 -6.11 -25.39 7.76
C PRO A 361 -5.30 -26.69 7.82
N GLU A 362 -4.85 -27.23 6.68
CA GLU A 362 -3.86 -28.30 6.78
C GLU A 362 -2.49 -27.69 7.15
N GLY A 363 -2.25 -27.63 8.46
CA GLY A 363 -0.92 -27.49 9.04
C GLY A 363 -0.65 -26.25 9.89
N ASN A 364 -1.59 -25.31 10.00
CA ASN A 364 -1.53 -24.29 11.04
C ASN A 364 -2.96 -23.89 11.49
N PRO A 365 -3.43 -24.32 12.68
CA PRO A 365 -4.75 -23.96 13.20
C PRO A 365 -4.95 -22.46 13.39
N ASP A 366 -3.85 -21.69 13.47
CA ASP A 366 -3.89 -20.23 13.67
C ASP A 366 -4.02 -19.45 12.34
N SER A 367 -4.11 -20.13 11.19
CA SER A 367 -4.02 -19.52 9.84
C SER A 367 -5.32 -19.52 9.01
N GLY A 368 -6.44 -20.00 9.58
CA GLY A 368 -7.72 -20.05 8.89
C GLY A 368 -8.44 -18.70 8.87
N LEU A 369 -8.67 -18.12 7.68
CA LEU A 369 -9.36 -16.82 7.52
C LEU A 369 -10.78 -16.77 8.10
N LEU A 370 -11.53 -17.87 8.01
CA LEU A 370 -12.91 -17.99 8.48
C LEU A 370 -13.12 -19.33 9.18
N PHE A 371 -13.79 -19.27 10.32
CA PHE A 371 -14.10 -20.39 11.19
C PHE A 371 -15.14 -21.33 10.59
N SER A 372 -15.08 -22.59 10.99
CA SER A 372 -16.21 -23.50 10.79
C SER A 372 -17.37 -23.13 11.72
N GLN A 373 -18.57 -23.55 11.37
CA GLN A 373 -19.80 -23.31 12.14
C GLN A 373 -19.67 -23.70 13.61
N GLU A 374 -18.86 -24.71 13.94
CA GLU A 374 -18.63 -25.16 15.33
C GLU A 374 -17.74 -24.18 16.11
N GLU A 375 -16.80 -23.51 15.43
CA GLU A 375 -15.83 -22.56 15.98
C GLU A 375 -16.36 -21.11 16.00
N VAL A 376 -17.41 -20.80 15.24
CA VAL A 376 -18.05 -19.47 15.26
C VAL A 376 -18.46 -19.11 16.69
N GLY A 377 -18.06 -17.92 17.15
CA GLY A 377 -18.39 -17.41 18.48
C GLY A 377 -17.77 -18.19 19.66
N THR A 378 -16.80 -19.08 19.41
CA THR A 378 -16.07 -19.75 20.51
C THR A 378 -14.85 -18.97 20.98
N ALA A 379 -14.37 -18.02 20.18
CA ALA A 379 -13.33 -17.10 20.63
C ALA A 379 -13.93 -16.03 21.54
N ASP A 380 -13.19 -15.67 22.59
CA ASP A 380 -13.60 -14.65 23.55
C ASP A 380 -13.58 -13.28 22.88
N CYS A 381 -14.74 -12.64 22.73
CA CYS A 381 -14.84 -11.25 22.26
C CYS A 381 -15.01 -10.25 23.41
N THR A 382 -15.08 -10.70 24.66
CA THR A 382 -15.41 -9.81 25.78
C THR A 382 -14.39 -8.70 25.94
N PHE A 383 -13.10 -8.99 25.68
CA PHE A 383 -12.03 -8.00 25.68
C PHE A 383 -12.18 -6.92 24.59
N LEU A 384 -12.92 -7.19 23.50
CA LEU A 384 -13.22 -6.22 22.44
C LEU A 384 -14.32 -5.24 22.87
N CYS A 385 -15.13 -5.64 23.84
CA CYS A 385 -16.29 -4.91 24.35
C CYS A 385 -16.06 -4.36 25.77
N ASP A 386 -14.90 -4.65 26.38
CA ASP A 386 -14.55 -4.21 27.72
C ASP A 386 -13.94 -2.80 27.66
N ASP A 387 -14.51 -1.89 28.47
CA ASP A 387 -14.04 -0.53 28.67
C ASP A 387 -12.56 -0.48 29.14
N SER A 388 -12.01 -1.60 29.65
CA SER A 388 -10.63 -1.68 30.14
C SER A 388 -9.55 -1.61 29.06
N MET A 389 -9.87 -1.97 27.81
CA MET A 389 -8.91 -1.97 26.70
C MET A 389 -8.95 -0.70 25.85
N ASP A 390 -9.92 0.19 26.05
CA ASP A 390 -10.08 1.47 25.34
C ASP A 390 -9.94 1.32 23.80
N LEU A 391 -10.26 0.14 23.24
CA LEU A 391 -10.09 -0.15 21.80
C LEU A 391 -10.98 0.74 20.93
N GLY A 392 -12.05 1.29 21.51
CA GLY A 392 -12.77 2.44 20.96
C GLY A 392 -13.36 2.21 19.58
N PHE A 393 -13.84 0.98 19.28
CA PHE A 393 -14.41 0.65 17.97
C PHE A 393 -15.49 1.65 17.57
N SER A 394 -15.45 2.05 16.32
CA SER A 394 -16.19 3.18 15.79
C SER A 394 -16.79 2.88 14.43
N LEU A 395 -17.81 3.64 14.05
CA LEU A 395 -18.41 3.54 12.71
C LEU A 395 -17.42 3.98 11.62
N PHE A 396 -16.47 4.85 11.95
CA PHE A 396 -15.38 5.27 11.07
C PHE A 396 -14.05 4.93 11.75
N PRO A 397 -13.14 4.15 11.13
CA PRO A 397 -11.82 3.84 11.68
C PRO A 397 -11.01 5.08 12.06
N TYR A 398 -9.95 4.89 12.86
CA TYR A 398 -9.07 5.96 13.34
C TYR A 398 -8.50 6.84 12.24
N ASP A 399 -8.18 6.26 11.07
CA ASP A 399 -7.73 7.02 9.89
C ASP A 399 -8.69 8.15 9.50
N TYR A 400 -9.99 7.98 9.75
CA TYR A 400 -10.98 9.03 9.57
C TYR A 400 -11.18 9.84 10.85
N THR A 401 -11.27 9.23 12.03
CA THR A 401 -11.56 9.98 13.27
C THR A 401 -10.39 10.79 13.82
N SER A 402 -9.17 10.52 13.35
CA SER A 402 -8.01 11.40 13.54
C SER A 402 -8.16 12.72 12.77
N ILE A 403 -9.14 12.81 11.86
CA ILE A 403 -9.49 14.00 11.11
C ILE A 403 -10.35 14.95 11.95
N GLN A 404 -9.78 16.09 12.35
CA GLN A 404 -10.49 17.22 12.94
C GLN A 404 -11.69 17.58 12.07
N GLY A 405 -12.87 17.47 12.66
CA GLY A 405 -14.14 17.79 12.01
C GLY A 405 -15.06 16.58 11.84
N ILE A 406 -14.56 15.35 11.98
CA ILE A 406 -15.41 14.18 12.19
C ILE A 406 -15.41 13.79 13.66
N ASP A 407 -16.59 13.50 14.19
CA ASP A 407 -16.72 12.96 15.53
C ASP A 407 -16.35 11.48 15.51
N ASN A 408 -15.73 11.01 16.59
CA ASN A 408 -15.55 9.58 16.79
C ASN A 408 -16.91 8.96 17.15
N ILE A 409 -17.62 8.44 16.14
CA ILE A 409 -18.89 7.74 16.31
C ILE A 409 -18.61 6.35 16.86
N GLN A 410 -18.41 6.24 18.17
CA GLN A 410 -18.16 4.98 18.84
C GLN A 410 -19.37 4.05 18.75
N LEU A 411 -19.10 2.75 18.62
CA LEU A 411 -20.13 1.71 18.72
C LEU A 411 -20.63 1.55 20.17
N GLY A 412 -19.87 2.03 21.15
CA GLY A 412 -20.19 1.89 22.57
C GLY A 412 -20.13 0.43 23.02
N HIS A 413 -21.05 0.02 23.90
CA HIS A 413 -21.25 -1.39 24.20
C HIS A 413 -22.03 -2.06 23.07
N PHE A 414 -21.44 -3.06 22.43
CA PHE A 414 -22.05 -3.79 21.32
C PHE A 414 -21.99 -5.30 21.52
N ASP A 415 -22.98 -6.00 20.97
CA ASP A 415 -22.98 -7.46 20.85
C ASP A 415 -22.17 -7.83 19.61
N CYS A 416 -21.45 -8.95 19.64
CA CYS A 416 -20.78 -9.46 18.44
C CYS A 416 -20.48 -10.96 18.57
N PHE A 417 -20.09 -11.56 17.44
CA PHE A 417 -19.50 -12.89 17.43
C PHE A 417 -18.38 -12.99 16.39
N THR A 418 -17.39 -13.82 16.69
CA THR A 418 -16.28 -14.12 15.76
C THR A 418 -16.74 -15.06 14.65
N ILE A 419 -16.30 -14.76 13.43
CA ILE A 419 -16.49 -15.61 12.25
C ILE A 419 -15.18 -16.03 11.58
N GLY A 420 -14.05 -15.51 12.05
CA GLY A 420 -12.75 -15.79 11.46
C GLY A 420 -11.61 -15.22 12.28
N ILE A 421 -10.46 -15.89 12.13
CA ILE A 421 -9.19 -15.85 12.87
C ILE A 421 -9.24 -15.48 14.36
N GLY A 422 -8.51 -16.23 15.17
CA GLY A 422 -8.27 -15.96 16.58
C GLY A 422 -6.84 -16.37 16.89
N GLY A 423 -6.13 -15.57 17.69
CA GLY A 423 -4.68 -15.68 17.93
C GLY A 423 -3.94 -14.40 17.54
N ASP A 424 -2.66 -14.53 17.16
CA ASP A 424 -1.79 -13.39 16.84
C ASP A 424 -2.18 -12.66 15.52
N GLU A 425 -2.95 -13.29 14.64
CA GLU A 425 -3.29 -12.77 13.29
C GLU A 425 -4.54 -11.88 13.26
N GLY A 426 -5.19 -11.67 14.41
CA GLY A 426 -6.40 -10.83 14.55
C GLY A 426 -7.71 -11.61 14.55
N THR A 427 -8.83 -10.88 14.56
CA THR A 427 -10.20 -11.37 14.70
C THR A 427 -11.13 -10.69 13.71
N VAL A 428 -11.97 -11.48 13.04
CA VAL A 428 -13.09 -11.02 12.21
C VAL A 428 -14.40 -11.22 12.98
N ILE A 429 -15.11 -10.12 13.23
CA ILE A 429 -16.37 -10.10 13.96
C ILE A 429 -17.53 -9.62 13.10
N LEU A 430 -18.71 -10.18 13.36
CA LEU A 430 -19.99 -9.65 12.89
C LEU A 430 -20.73 -8.99 14.04
N ILE A 431 -21.20 -7.77 13.80
CA ILE A 431 -21.94 -6.94 14.73
C ILE A 431 -23.40 -6.87 14.26
N PRO A 432 -24.37 -7.25 15.11
CA PRO A 432 -25.76 -7.38 14.73
C PRO A 432 -26.49 -6.03 14.66
N PRO A 433 -27.70 -6.00 14.05
CA PRO A 433 -28.49 -4.78 13.91
C PRO A 433 -28.84 -4.08 15.22
N THR A 434 -28.91 -4.81 16.33
CA THR A 434 -29.17 -4.23 17.66
C THR A 434 -28.08 -3.27 18.10
N SER A 435 -26.84 -3.51 17.69
CA SER A 435 -25.69 -2.68 18.05
C SER A 435 -25.29 -1.69 16.96
N VAL A 436 -25.57 -1.99 15.69
CA VAL A 436 -25.31 -1.07 14.57
C VAL A 436 -26.27 0.12 14.58
N LYS A 437 -27.56 -0.09 14.90
CA LYS A 437 -28.57 0.99 14.85
C LYS A 437 -28.24 2.20 15.74
N PRO A 438 -27.84 2.04 17.01
CA PRO A 438 -27.42 3.17 17.84
C PRO A 438 -26.26 3.97 17.24
N ALA A 439 -25.30 3.30 16.59
CA ALA A 439 -24.19 3.97 15.93
C ALA A 439 -24.65 4.81 14.72
N ILE A 440 -25.62 4.30 13.95
CA ILE A 440 -26.25 5.06 12.85
C ILE A 440 -27.02 6.28 13.39
N GLU A 441 -27.76 6.13 14.49
CA GLU A 441 -28.46 7.25 15.13
C GLU A 441 -27.48 8.33 15.64
N ALA A 442 -26.36 7.91 16.23
CA ALA A 442 -25.28 8.81 16.64
C ALA A 442 -24.64 9.51 15.44
N PHE A 443 -24.41 8.79 14.34
CA PHE A 443 -23.96 9.38 13.08
C PHE A 443 -24.95 10.43 12.55
N GLU A 444 -26.25 10.15 12.50
CA GLU A 444 -27.24 11.12 12.01
C GLU A 444 -27.27 12.39 12.87
N ALA A 445 -27.15 12.24 14.20
CA ALA A 445 -27.07 13.37 15.11
C ALA A 445 -25.82 14.23 14.86
N ALA A 446 -24.66 13.58 14.73
CA ALA A 446 -23.39 14.25 14.46
C ALA A 446 -23.38 14.92 13.08
N TYR A 447 -23.84 14.21 12.05
CA TYR A 447 -23.94 14.68 10.67
C TYR A 447 -24.89 15.88 10.53
N ALA A 448 -26.03 15.86 11.23
CA ALA A 448 -26.97 16.99 11.24
C ALA A 448 -26.39 18.23 11.94
N GLY A 449 -25.58 18.04 12.97
CA GLY A 449 -24.90 19.12 13.70
C GLY A 449 -23.62 19.65 13.04
N ALA A 450 -23.07 18.91 12.08
CA ALA A 450 -21.80 19.23 11.41
C ALA A 450 -21.90 20.47 10.50
N SER A 451 -20.78 21.20 10.39
CA SER A 451 -20.62 22.26 9.37
C SER A 451 -20.64 21.66 7.96
N GLU A 452 -20.88 22.48 6.94
CA GLU A 452 -20.84 22.01 5.53
C GLU A 452 -19.45 21.47 5.13
N GLU A 453 -18.39 21.95 5.77
CA GLU A 453 -17.04 21.42 5.57
C GLU A 453 -16.89 20.03 6.21
N ASN A 454 -17.33 19.89 7.48
CA ASN A 454 -17.26 18.63 8.22
C ASN A 454 -18.17 17.56 7.62
N LYS A 455 -19.34 17.92 7.11
CA LYS A 455 -20.24 16.99 6.41
C LYS A 455 -19.55 16.30 5.24
N ARG A 456 -18.66 16.99 4.52
CA ARG A 456 -17.91 16.39 3.42
C ARG A 456 -16.95 15.30 3.90
N ILE A 457 -16.40 15.43 5.10
CA ILE A 457 -15.54 14.39 5.72
C ILE A 457 -16.40 13.15 6.03
N TYR A 458 -17.57 13.35 6.62
CA TYR A 458 -18.55 12.27 6.84
C TYR A 458 -18.98 11.60 5.53
N GLU A 459 -19.35 12.38 4.51
CA GLU A 459 -19.73 11.88 3.19
C GLU A 459 -18.59 11.09 2.56
N ARG A 460 -17.34 11.55 2.69
CA ARG A 460 -16.15 10.86 2.18
C ARG A 460 -15.93 9.52 2.88
N GLY A 461 -15.95 9.49 4.21
CA GLY A 461 -15.82 8.25 4.99
C GLY A 461 -16.95 7.27 4.67
N ALA A 462 -18.18 7.76 4.56
CA ALA A 462 -19.32 6.92 4.20
C ALA A 462 -19.22 6.36 2.79
N LEU A 463 -18.72 7.15 1.83
CA LEU A 463 -18.49 6.72 0.45
C LEU A 463 -17.40 5.65 0.36
N ASP A 464 -16.29 5.85 1.06
CA ASP A 464 -15.15 4.92 1.03
C ASP A 464 -15.45 3.57 1.69
N LEU A 465 -16.18 3.56 2.82
CA LEU A 465 -16.41 2.35 3.61
C LEU A 465 -17.72 1.64 3.27
N TYR A 466 -18.76 2.40 2.94
CA TYR A 466 -20.13 1.89 2.85
C TYR A 466 -20.78 2.11 1.48
N GLY A 467 -20.15 2.85 0.57
CA GLY A 467 -20.74 3.20 -0.73
C GLY A 467 -21.64 4.44 -0.70
N GLY A 468 -21.58 5.22 0.39
CA GLY A 468 -22.22 6.52 0.52
C GLY A 468 -23.07 6.64 1.77
N VAL A 469 -23.52 7.86 2.07
CA VAL A 469 -24.35 8.15 3.25
C VAL A 469 -25.66 7.35 3.23
N ASP A 470 -26.28 7.22 2.05
CA ASP A 470 -27.54 6.48 1.93
C ASP A 470 -27.38 4.97 2.12
N GLU A 471 -26.22 4.41 1.79
CA GLU A 471 -25.91 3.00 2.06
C GLU A 471 -25.54 2.80 3.54
N LEU A 472 -24.81 3.73 4.14
CA LEU A 472 -24.55 3.76 5.58
C LEU A 472 -25.86 3.76 6.39
N ARG A 473 -26.87 4.53 5.97
CA ARG A 473 -28.20 4.56 6.60
C ARG A 473 -28.96 3.23 6.56
N LYS A 474 -28.69 2.40 5.54
CA LYS A 474 -29.33 1.09 5.34
C LYS A 474 -28.56 -0.04 6.01
N LEU A 475 -27.41 0.27 6.62
CA LEU A 475 -26.54 -0.72 7.22
C LEU A 475 -27.25 -1.45 8.36
N GLU A 476 -27.42 -2.76 8.21
CA GLU A 476 -28.00 -3.61 9.25
C GLU A 476 -26.91 -4.38 10.02
N TRP A 477 -25.83 -4.74 9.34
CA TRP A 477 -24.75 -5.55 9.87
C TRP A 477 -23.42 -4.89 9.60
N LEU A 478 -22.52 -4.93 10.57
CA LEU A 478 -21.15 -4.46 10.40
C LEU A 478 -20.20 -5.64 10.49
N CYS A 479 -19.23 -5.71 9.58
CA CYS A 479 -18.14 -6.65 9.64
C CYS A 479 -16.87 -5.87 9.98
N ILE A 480 -16.16 -6.28 11.02
CA ILE A 480 -14.88 -5.67 11.42
C ILE A 480 -13.81 -6.76 11.45
N LYS A 481 -12.63 -6.43 10.94
CA LYS A 481 -11.40 -7.18 11.19
C LYS A 481 -10.52 -6.29 12.06
N TRP A 482 -9.98 -6.87 13.11
CA TRP A 482 -9.09 -6.20 14.05
C TRP A 482 -7.88 -7.08 14.32
N GLU A 483 -6.68 -6.50 14.42
CA GLU A 483 -5.46 -7.24 14.68
C GLU A 483 -4.83 -6.70 15.96
N HIS A 484 -4.37 -7.55 16.88
CA HIS A 484 -3.90 -7.07 18.19
C HIS A 484 -2.65 -6.17 18.12
N TRP A 485 -1.90 -6.26 17.01
CA TRP A 485 -0.74 -5.43 16.71
C TRP A 485 -1.07 -4.18 15.88
N ASN A 486 -2.31 -4.07 15.38
CA ASN A 486 -2.82 -2.93 14.64
C ASN A 486 -4.03 -2.34 15.38
N THR A 487 -3.82 -1.18 16.01
CA THR A 487 -4.90 -0.50 16.74
C THR A 487 -6.04 -0.05 15.83
N ASP A 488 -5.80 0.00 14.51
CA ASP A 488 -6.81 0.43 13.54
C ASP A 488 -7.69 -0.74 13.09
N GLN A 489 -9.00 -0.55 13.22
CA GLN A 489 -10.00 -1.48 12.70
C GLN A 489 -10.12 -1.40 11.17
N GLU A 490 -10.30 -2.54 10.52
CA GLU A 490 -10.78 -2.61 9.14
C GLU A 490 -12.29 -2.89 9.12
N THR A 491 -13.07 -2.03 8.47
CA THR A 491 -14.55 -2.09 8.55
C THR A 491 -15.22 -2.27 7.19
N TRP A 492 -16.25 -3.10 7.12
CA TRP A 492 -17.07 -3.30 5.92
C TRP A 492 -18.55 -3.29 6.24
N GLY A 493 -19.36 -2.83 5.28
CA GLY A 493 -20.82 -2.77 5.38
C GLY A 493 -21.56 -4.11 5.39
N GLY A 494 -20.94 -5.18 5.89
CA GLY A 494 -21.49 -6.53 5.94
C GLY A 494 -20.48 -7.61 5.51
N PHE A 495 -20.88 -8.88 5.65
CA PHE A 495 -20.02 -10.03 5.38
C PHE A 495 -19.64 -10.14 3.90
N LYS A 496 -20.59 -9.96 2.97
CA LYS A 496 -20.28 -10.02 1.52
C LYS A 496 -19.19 -9.01 1.11
N ALA A 497 -19.24 -7.79 1.63
CA ALA A 497 -18.24 -6.77 1.33
C ALA A 497 -16.84 -7.15 1.85
N HIS A 498 -16.76 -7.80 3.01
CA HIS A 498 -15.51 -8.39 3.51
C HIS A 498 -15.03 -9.55 2.61
N LEU A 499 -15.94 -10.41 2.14
CA LEU A 499 -15.60 -11.51 1.25
C LEU A 499 -15.07 -11.03 -0.12
N GLU A 500 -15.62 -9.94 -0.66
CA GLU A 500 -15.09 -9.28 -1.87
C GLU A 500 -13.63 -8.85 -1.66
N TYR A 501 -13.30 -8.28 -0.52
CA TYR A 501 -11.91 -7.94 -0.17
C TYR A 501 -11.02 -9.18 -0.09
N CYS A 502 -11.49 -10.28 0.52
CA CYS A 502 -10.72 -11.53 0.55
C CYS A 502 -10.44 -12.08 -0.87
N VAL A 503 -11.35 -11.88 -1.82
CA VAL A 503 -11.15 -12.24 -3.23
C VAL A 503 -10.03 -11.40 -3.85
N ASP A 504 -10.04 -10.08 -3.63
CA ASP A 504 -8.99 -9.18 -4.14
C ASP A 504 -7.60 -9.57 -3.59
N VAL A 505 -7.52 -9.91 -2.30
CA VAL A 505 -6.30 -10.42 -1.66
C VAL A 505 -5.81 -11.70 -2.36
N ALA A 506 -6.70 -12.67 -2.60
CA ALA A 506 -6.35 -13.92 -3.26
C ALA A 506 -5.83 -13.72 -4.69
N ILE A 507 -6.47 -12.81 -5.46
CA ILE A 507 -6.03 -12.45 -6.82
C ILE A 507 -4.64 -11.82 -6.79
N LYS A 508 -4.40 -10.86 -5.87
CA LYS A 508 -3.11 -10.18 -5.73
C LYS A 508 -2.00 -11.15 -5.33
N GLU A 509 -2.31 -12.08 -4.44
CA GLU A 509 -1.37 -13.09 -3.99
C GLU A 509 -0.96 -14.02 -5.14
N ARG A 510 -1.92 -14.54 -5.90
CA ARG A 510 -1.62 -15.31 -7.11
C ARG A 510 -0.72 -14.53 -8.08
N LYS A 511 -1.05 -13.27 -8.37
CA LYS A 511 -0.25 -12.42 -9.26
C LYS A 511 1.19 -12.25 -8.75
N THR A 512 1.36 -12.10 -7.43
CA THR A 512 2.67 -12.00 -6.78
C THR A 512 3.49 -13.29 -6.98
N GLU A 513 2.87 -14.46 -6.77
CA GLU A 513 3.55 -15.74 -6.95
C GLU A 513 3.88 -16.04 -8.41
N GLU A 514 3.00 -15.66 -9.34
CA GLU A 514 3.29 -15.72 -10.78
C GLU A 514 4.50 -14.85 -11.14
N GLY A 515 4.60 -13.64 -10.57
CA GLY A 515 5.75 -12.75 -10.76
C GLY A 515 7.05 -13.32 -10.20
N LYS A 516 7.02 -13.89 -8.99
CA LYS A 516 8.18 -14.57 -8.40
C LYS A 516 8.62 -15.76 -9.26
N ALA A 517 7.67 -16.57 -9.74
CA ALA A 517 7.97 -17.72 -10.59
C ALA A 517 8.60 -17.28 -11.92
N GLU A 518 8.09 -16.22 -12.56
CA GLU A 518 8.67 -15.67 -13.80
C GLU A 518 10.08 -15.12 -13.55
N LYS A 519 10.32 -14.42 -12.43
CA LYS A 519 11.67 -13.96 -12.03
C LYS A 519 12.64 -15.12 -11.86
N ARG A 520 12.25 -16.17 -11.11
CA ARG A 520 13.07 -17.39 -10.91
C ARG A 520 13.43 -18.06 -12.24
N GLU A 521 12.47 -18.16 -13.15
CA GLU A 521 12.68 -18.74 -14.49
C GLU A 521 13.61 -17.88 -15.35
N ARG A 522 13.48 -16.55 -15.30
CA ARG A 522 14.38 -15.62 -16.00
C ARG A 522 15.82 -15.75 -15.48
N GLU A 523 16.00 -15.80 -14.16
CA GLU A 523 17.30 -16.01 -13.53
C GLU A 523 17.92 -17.36 -13.90
N ARG A 524 17.11 -18.43 -13.92
CA ARG A 524 17.54 -19.76 -14.36
C ARG A 524 18.07 -19.72 -15.79
N ARG A 525 17.33 -19.13 -16.73
CA ARG A 525 17.75 -18.96 -18.13
C ARG A 525 19.04 -18.15 -18.26
N LEU A 526 19.18 -17.09 -17.47
CA LEU A 526 20.39 -16.27 -17.49
C LEU A 526 21.62 -17.06 -17.01
N ARG A 527 21.48 -17.83 -15.93
CA ARG A 527 22.55 -18.72 -15.42
C ARG A 527 22.92 -19.81 -16.42
N GLU A 528 21.94 -20.40 -17.10
CA GLU A 528 22.16 -21.41 -18.14
C GLU A 528 22.91 -20.83 -19.34
N ASN A 529 22.56 -19.62 -19.78
CA ASN A 529 23.26 -18.94 -20.88
C ASN A 529 24.72 -18.59 -20.52
N ILE A 530 24.96 -18.11 -19.29
CA ILE A 530 26.33 -17.83 -18.81
C ILE A 530 27.16 -19.12 -18.75
N GLY A 531 26.58 -20.22 -18.24
CA GLY A 531 27.23 -21.52 -18.19
C GLY A 531 27.60 -22.05 -19.58
N GLN A 532 26.72 -21.90 -20.57
CA GLN A 532 26.99 -22.29 -21.96
C GLN A 532 28.09 -21.43 -22.62
N GLU A 533 28.14 -20.13 -22.32
CA GLU A 533 29.22 -19.26 -22.82
C GLU A 533 30.59 -19.63 -22.22
N ASP A 534 30.63 -20.00 -20.94
CA ASP A 534 31.86 -20.40 -20.26
C ASP A 534 32.35 -21.77 -20.75
N GLU A 535 31.44 -22.72 -21.05
CA GLU A 535 31.80 -23.98 -21.71
C GLU A 535 32.29 -23.76 -23.15
N ALA A 536 31.65 -22.87 -23.92
CA ALA A 536 32.08 -22.52 -25.28
C ALA A 536 33.46 -21.83 -25.31
N LYS A 537 33.77 -20.99 -24.32
CA LYS A 537 35.07 -20.32 -24.17
C LYS A 537 36.13 -21.27 -23.57
N GLY A 538 35.74 -22.21 -22.70
CA GLY A 538 36.60 -23.25 -22.12
C GLY A 538 37.03 -24.36 -23.10
N GLY A 539 36.17 -24.68 -24.08
CA GLY A 539 36.46 -25.66 -25.14
C GLY A 539 37.64 -25.32 -26.07
N LYS A 540 38.07 -24.05 -26.12
CA LYS A 540 39.23 -23.63 -26.93
C LYS A 540 40.59 -23.70 -26.21
N ARG A 541 40.64 -24.06 -24.92
CA ARG A 541 41.89 -24.07 -24.13
C ARG A 541 42.50 -25.44 -23.83
N LYS A 542 41.97 -26.56 -24.34
CA LYS A 542 42.61 -27.88 -24.22
C LYS A 542 42.94 -28.52 -25.57
N ARG A 543 44.12 -28.16 -26.12
CA ARG A 543 45.02 -29.07 -26.85
C ARG A 543 46.37 -28.38 -27.13
N LYS A 544 47.18 -28.22 -26.07
CA LYS A 544 48.67 -28.19 -26.11
C LYS A 544 49.24 -28.01 -24.70
N SER A 545 49.26 -29.09 -23.92
CA SER A 545 50.41 -29.31 -23.05
C SER A 545 50.65 -30.81 -22.93
N SER A 546 51.62 -31.24 -23.71
CA SER A 546 52.35 -32.48 -23.54
C SER A 546 53.07 -32.47 -22.20
N ASN A 547 52.76 -33.45 -21.37
CA ASN A 547 53.71 -34.43 -20.87
C ASN A 547 55.07 -33.89 -20.33
N LYS A 548 55.25 -33.89 -18.99
CA LYS A 548 56.41 -34.48 -18.29
C LYS A 548 56.37 -34.23 -16.76
N GLY A 549 56.41 -35.35 -16.01
CA GLY A 549 57.04 -35.57 -14.69
C GLY A 549 56.39 -34.87 -13.49
N GLU A 550 56.40 -35.38 -12.26
CA GLU A 550 56.88 -36.61 -11.61
C GLU A 550 56.13 -36.67 -10.25
N PRO A 551 56.04 -37.83 -9.58
CA PRO A 551 55.24 -37.97 -8.37
C PRO A 551 56.05 -37.60 -7.12
N ASN A 552 55.47 -36.86 -6.17
CA ASN A 552 56.05 -36.73 -4.84
C ASN A 552 55.03 -36.91 -3.70
N LYS A 553 55.21 -38.06 -3.04
CA LYS A 553 55.18 -38.36 -1.59
C LYS A 553 54.23 -37.58 -0.67
N ALA A 554 53.26 -38.37 -0.20
CA ALA A 554 52.76 -38.50 1.16
C ALA A 554 53.42 -37.67 2.28
N THR A 555 52.57 -36.96 3.03
CA THR A 555 52.76 -36.71 4.47
C THR A 555 51.41 -36.80 5.19
N LYS A 556 51.29 -37.79 6.08
CA LYS A 556 50.31 -37.88 7.18
C LYS A 556 50.64 -36.81 8.22
N VAL A 557 49.63 -36.13 8.78
CA VAL A 557 49.63 -35.76 10.22
C VAL A 557 48.20 -35.83 10.75
N ASP A 558 48.10 -36.43 11.92
CA ASP A 558 46.92 -36.87 12.65
C ASP A 558 46.10 -35.75 13.31
N ALA A 559 44.88 -36.13 13.69
CA ALA A 559 43.97 -35.47 14.59
C ALA A 559 44.51 -35.37 16.02
N VAL A 560 44.13 -34.29 16.74
CA VAL A 560 44.05 -34.27 18.21
C VAL A 560 42.83 -33.46 18.61
N GLU A 561 41.95 -34.10 19.38
CA GLU A 561 40.83 -33.54 20.13
C GLU A 561 41.31 -32.72 21.34
N GLY A 562 40.51 -31.72 21.71
CA GLY A 562 40.53 -31.01 22.99
C GLY A 562 39.18 -30.35 23.20
#